data_AF-A0A812FZ39-F1
#
_entry.id   AF-A0A812FZ39-F1
#
_cell.length_a   1.000
_cell.length_b   1.000
_cell.length_c   1.000
_cell.angle_alpha   90.00
_cell.angle_beta   90.00
_cell.angle_gamma   90.00
#
_symmetry.space_group_name_H-M   'P 1'
#
loop_
_entity.id
_entity.type
_entity.pdbx_description
1 polymer ?
#
loop_
_entity_poly.entity_id
_entity_poly.type
_entity_poly.pdbx_seq_one_letter_code
_entity_poly.pdbx_strand_id
1 'polypeptide(L)'
;MKNTLLVSAIASALSLVGCQSTTGTTPAKPESTSHISQNVYEVEFNAAQAFLAQTGKLEQSFADYCALETKEDTQVIQQWHQTMLAWMALQGQERGPATALEQSWNVQFWPDKKNTTGRKMSTLTKSAQTWSAEAISTQSVTVQGLGALEWLLYDQASTLSSNSNTCATGVAIAENLDNKAQIIADLGQKTRGSR
;
A
#
# COMPACT_ATOMS: atom_id res chain seq x y z
N MET A 1 39.03 -56.82 46.20
CA MET A 1 37.63 -56.98 45.78
C MET A 1 36.92 -55.65 46.00
N LYS A 2 36.36 -55.04 44.94
CA LYS A 2 35.23 -54.07 44.85
C LYS A 2 35.20 -52.87 45.83
N ASN A 3 34.89 -51.62 45.48
CA ASN A 3 34.45 -50.97 44.24
C ASN A 3 34.56 -49.45 44.51
N THR A 4 35.13 -48.70 43.58
CA THR A 4 35.10 -47.22 43.57
C THR A 4 33.69 -46.76 43.16
N LEU A 5 33.08 -45.84 43.92
CA LEU A 5 31.86 -45.14 43.49
C LEU A 5 32.11 -43.63 43.50
N LEU A 6 32.27 -43.10 42.29
CA LEU A 6 32.23 -41.68 41.94
C LEU A 6 30.77 -41.21 42.01
N VAL A 7 30.49 -40.15 42.77
CA VAL A 7 29.21 -39.43 42.74
C VAL A 7 29.42 -38.18 41.91
N SER A 8 28.90 -38.18 40.67
CA SER A 8 28.85 -36.99 39.81
C SER A 8 27.73 -36.06 40.26
N ALA A 9 28.09 -34.80 40.57
CA ALA A 9 27.15 -33.71 40.76
C ALA A 9 26.57 -33.28 39.40
N ILE A 10 25.25 -33.43 39.23
CA ILE A 10 24.53 -32.95 38.06
C ILE A 10 24.19 -31.47 38.30
N ALA A 11 24.88 -30.58 37.60
CA ALA A 11 24.53 -29.17 37.52
C ALA A 11 23.40 -28.99 36.50
N SER A 12 22.17 -28.83 36.99
CA SER A 12 21.00 -28.52 36.16
C SER A 12 21.09 -27.08 35.66
N ALA A 13 21.49 -26.89 34.41
CA ALA A 13 21.37 -25.62 33.71
C ALA A 13 19.90 -25.33 33.42
N LEU A 14 19.32 -24.34 34.10
CA LEU A 14 18.02 -23.77 33.75
C LEU A 14 18.17 -22.97 32.45
N SER A 15 17.74 -23.57 31.34
CA SER A 15 17.55 -22.86 30.07
C SER A 15 16.29 -21.98 30.16
N LEU A 16 16.51 -20.67 30.25
CA LEU A 16 15.48 -19.65 30.00
C LEU A 16 15.03 -19.77 28.54
N VAL A 17 13.88 -20.41 28.32
CA VAL A 17 13.17 -20.36 27.04
C VAL A 17 12.55 -18.97 26.93
N GLY A 18 13.20 -18.08 26.17
CA GLY A 18 12.58 -16.83 25.73
C GLY A 18 11.50 -17.15 24.69
N CYS A 19 10.24 -16.81 24.99
CA CYS A 19 9.19 -16.78 23.99
C CYS A 19 9.50 -15.68 22.97
N GLN A 20 10.19 -16.02 21.89
CA GLN A 20 10.17 -15.18 20.69
C GLN A 20 8.75 -15.25 20.13
N SER A 21 8.00 -14.16 20.29
CA SER A 21 6.76 -13.96 19.55
C SER A 21 7.15 -13.71 18.10
N THR A 22 7.26 -14.79 17.32
CA THR A 22 7.25 -14.67 15.87
C THR A 22 5.84 -14.23 15.49
N THR A 23 5.68 -12.96 15.14
CA THR A 23 4.52 -12.49 14.38
C THR A 23 4.60 -13.15 13.00
N GLY A 24 4.20 -14.41 12.93
CA GLY A 24 4.05 -15.14 11.70
C GLY A 24 2.86 -14.54 10.95
N THR A 25 3.15 -13.61 10.04
CA THR A 25 2.19 -13.20 9.01
C THR A 25 1.86 -14.46 8.21
N THR A 26 0.74 -15.10 8.55
CA THR A 26 0.20 -16.18 7.73
C THR A 26 -0.11 -15.56 6.37
N PRO A 27 0.39 -16.10 5.25
CA PRO A 27 0.08 -15.56 3.94
C PRO A 27 -1.44 -15.50 3.77
N ALA A 28 -1.96 -14.34 3.40
CA ALA A 28 -3.37 -14.19 3.06
C ALA A 28 -3.70 -15.21 1.96
N LYS A 29 -4.84 -15.90 2.10
CA LYS A 29 -5.32 -16.89 1.12
C LYS A 29 -6.64 -16.42 0.53
N PRO A 30 -6.89 -16.68 -0.76
CA PRO A 30 -8.20 -16.45 -1.33
C PRO A 30 -9.24 -17.34 -0.65
N GLU A 31 -10.49 -16.87 -0.58
CA GLU A 31 -11.62 -17.71 -0.18
C GLU A 31 -11.79 -18.88 -1.17
N SER A 32 -12.05 -20.08 -0.65
CA SER A 32 -12.28 -21.27 -1.46
C SER A 32 -13.76 -21.61 -1.48
N THR A 33 -14.35 -21.58 -2.67
CA THR A 33 -15.76 -21.90 -2.91
C THR A 33 -15.87 -22.98 -4.00
N SER A 34 -17.01 -23.66 -4.06
CA SER A 34 -17.35 -24.57 -5.16
C SER A 34 -17.99 -23.87 -6.37
N HIS A 35 -18.03 -22.53 -6.39
CA HIS A 35 -18.65 -21.77 -7.46
C HIS A 35 -17.81 -21.81 -8.75
N ILE A 36 -18.46 -21.79 -9.93
CA ILE A 36 -17.77 -21.82 -11.24
C ILE A 36 -16.78 -20.66 -11.43
N SER A 37 -16.99 -19.56 -10.71
CA SER A 37 -16.13 -18.37 -10.74
C SER A 37 -14.90 -18.45 -9.83
N GLN A 38 -14.62 -19.58 -9.18
CA GLN A 38 -13.50 -19.72 -8.23
C GLN A 38 -12.16 -19.24 -8.82
N ASN A 39 -11.82 -19.68 -10.04
CA ASN A 39 -10.58 -19.28 -10.70
C ASN A 39 -10.51 -17.76 -10.95
N VAL A 40 -11.65 -17.12 -11.20
CA VAL A 40 -11.73 -15.65 -11.36
C VAL A 40 -11.42 -14.97 -10.03
N TYR A 41 -11.97 -15.46 -8.91
CA TYR A 41 -11.67 -14.93 -7.58
C TYR A 41 -10.21 -15.08 -7.19
N GLU A 42 -9.56 -16.19 -7.57
CA GLU A 42 -8.13 -16.38 -7.33
C GLU A 42 -7.27 -15.38 -8.12
N VAL A 43 -7.64 -15.10 -9.37
CA VAL A 43 -6.97 -14.08 -10.19
C VAL A 43 -7.15 -12.69 -9.58
N GLU A 44 -8.39 -12.33 -9.22
CA GLU A 44 -8.71 -11.04 -8.59
C GLU A 44 -7.96 -10.85 -7.27
N PHE A 45 -7.95 -11.88 -6.42
CA PHE A 45 -7.24 -11.88 -5.15
C PHE A 45 -5.74 -11.66 -5.37
N ASN A 46 -5.12 -12.42 -6.28
CA ASN A 46 -3.69 -12.28 -6.56
C ASN A 46 -3.35 -10.89 -7.12
N ALA A 47 -4.22 -10.33 -7.96
CA ALA A 47 -4.05 -8.97 -8.47
C ALA A 47 -4.14 -7.92 -7.36
N ALA A 48 -5.08 -8.07 -6.41
CA ALA A 48 -5.21 -7.18 -5.25
C ALA A 48 -3.98 -7.23 -4.34
N GLN A 49 -3.47 -8.44 -4.05
CA GLN A 49 -2.23 -8.62 -3.29
C GLN A 49 -1.02 -8.01 -4.03
N ALA A 50 -0.93 -8.17 -5.34
CA ALA A 50 0.13 -7.58 -6.15
C ALA A 50 0.06 -6.05 -6.13
N PHE A 51 -1.14 -5.48 -6.23
CA PHE A 51 -1.35 -4.03 -6.14
C PHE A 51 -0.90 -3.48 -4.78
N LEU A 52 -1.34 -4.09 -3.67
CA LEU A 52 -0.88 -3.74 -2.32
C LEU A 52 0.65 -3.81 -2.18
N ALA A 53 1.28 -4.86 -2.71
CA ALA A 53 2.72 -4.98 -2.65
C ALA A 53 3.46 -3.87 -3.46
N GLN A 54 2.85 -3.34 -4.52
CA GLN A 54 3.42 -2.24 -5.29
C GLN A 54 3.16 -0.87 -4.65
N THR A 55 2.03 -0.67 -3.97
CA THR A 55 1.75 0.59 -3.25
C THR A 55 2.70 0.79 -2.08
N GLY A 56 3.02 -0.25 -1.31
CA GLY A 56 4.00 -0.12 -0.22
C GLY A 56 5.41 0.18 -0.72
N LYS A 57 5.79 -0.35 -1.89
CA LYS A 57 7.05 0.04 -2.56
C LYS A 57 7.02 1.46 -3.08
N LEU A 58 5.86 1.92 -3.56
CA LEU A 58 5.68 3.29 -4.04
C LEU A 58 5.78 4.30 -2.90
N GLU A 59 5.15 4.02 -1.77
CA GLU A 59 5.30 4.81 -0.54
C GLU A 59 6.78 4.97 -0.15
N GLN A 60 7.50 3.84 -0.04
CA GLN A 60 8.92 3.86 0.28
C GLN A 60 9.73 4.66 -0.75
N SER A 61 9.43 4.49 -2.04
CA SER A 61 10.15 5.20 -3.11
C SER A 61 9.93 6.72 -3.08
N PHE A 62 8.73 7.18 -2.70
CA PHE A 62 8.47 8.59 -2.45
C PHE A 62 9.22 9.10 -1.21
N ALA A 63 9.26 8.32 -0.13
CA ALA A 63 10.01 8.66 1.08
C ALA A 63 11.51 8.79 0.78
N ASP A 64 12.08 7.82 0.06
CA ASP A 64 13.48 7.82 -0.36
C ASP A 64 13.80 9.02 -1.26
N TYR A 65 12.96 9.28 -2.27
CA TYR A 65 13.09 10.46 -3.14
C TYR A 65 13.10 11.76 -2.33
N CYS A 66 12.21 11.88 -1.33
CA CYS A 66 12.14 13.06 -0.48
C CYS A 66 13.36 13.23 0.42
N ALA A 67 14.01 12.14 0.84
CA ALA A 67 15.24 12.16 1.64
C ALA A 67 16.51 12.51 0.84
N LEU A 68 16.50 12.34 -0.50
CA LEU A 68 17.67 12.65 -1.33
C LEU A 68 18.03 14.15 -1.30
N GLU A 69 19.31 14.46 -1.16
CA GLU A 69 19.84 15.83 -1.32
C GLU A 69 19.74 16.31 -2.76
N THR A 70 20.08 15.44 -3.72
CA THR A 70 19.90 15.69 -5.15
C THR A 70 18.70 14.91 -5.66
N LYS A 71 17.71 15.62 -6.21
CA LYS A 71 16.45 15.01 -6.68
C LYS A 71 16.65 14.26 -7.99
N GLU A 72 16.89 12.96 -7.87
CA GLU A 72 16.90 11.97 -8.94
C GLU A 72 15.57 11.20 -8.90
N ASP A 73 14.77 11.27 -9.96
CA ASP A 73 13.39 10.80 -9.98
C ASP A 73 13.17 9.45 -10.70
N THR A 74 14.21 8.87 -11.32
CA THR A 74 14.07 7.64 -12.12
C THR A 74 13.45 6.51 -11.32
N GLN A 75 13.86 6.31 -10.07
CA GLN A 75 13.35 5.21 -9.24
C GLN A 75 11.88 5.40 -8.88
N VAL A 76 11.47 6.59 -8.44
CA VAL A 76 10.09 6.87 -8.04
C VAL A 76 9.15 6.86 -9.25
N ILE A 77 9.61 7.35 -10.41
CA ILE A 77 8.90 7.24 -11.68
C ILE A 77 8.71 5.78 -12.09
N GLN A 78 9.77 4.97 -12.04
CA GLN A 78 9.70 3.55 -12.37
C GLN A 78 8.72 2.82 -11.45
N GLN A 79 8.76 3.11 -10.15
CA GLN A 79 7.87 2.48 -9.17
C GLN A 79 6.41 2.94 -9.34
N TRP A 80 6.17 4.20 -9.69
CA TRP A 80 4.83 4.69 -10.03
C TRP A 80 4.25 3.92 -11.22
N HIS A 81 5.04 3.71 -12.28
CA HIS A 81 4.62 2.88 -13.43
C HIS A 81 4.28 1.44 -13.02
N GLN A 82 5.10 0.79 -12.20
CA GLN A 82 4.83 -0.59 -11.74
C GLN A 82 3.52 -0.67 -10.94
N THR A 83 3.27 0.34 -10.10
CA THR A 83 2.05 0.43 -9.29
C THR A 83 0.83 0.68 -10.16
N MET A 84 0.95 1.56 -11.16
CA MET A 84 -0.09 1.82 -12.14
C MET A 84 -0.43 0.56 -12.96
N LEU A 85 0.56 -0.21 -13.39
CA LEU A 85 0.34 -1.49 -14.09
C LEU A 85 -0.38 -2.51 -13.20
N ALA A 86 -0.02 -2.62 -11.92
CA ALA A 86 -0.70 -3.50 -10.99
C ALA A 86 -2.16 -3.08 -10.76
N TRP A 87 -2.43 -1.76 -10.70
CA TRP A 87 -3.78 -1.23 -10.63
C TRP A 87 -4.62 -1.55 -11.88
N MET A 88 -4.03 -1.50 -13.08
CA MET A 88 -4.74 -1.81 -14.33
C MET A 88 -5.27 -3.25 -14.37
N ALA A 89 -4.64 -4.20 -13.69
CA ALA A 89 -5.15 -5.57 -13.60
C ALA A 89 -6.48 -5.68 -12.82
N LEU A 90 -6.80 -4.67 -11.99
CA LEU A 90 -8.03 -4.59 -11.20
C LEU A 90 -9.09 -3.70 -11.86
N GLN A 91 -8.76 -3.01 -12.95
CA GLN A 91 -9.71 -2.19 -13.70
C GLN A 91 -10.69 -3.06 -14.50
N GLY A 92 -11.93 -2.58 -14.67
CA GLY A 92 -13.01 -3.32 -15.34
C GLY A 92 -13.95 -4.07 -14.40
N GLN A 93 -13.66 -4.05 -13.09
CA GLN A 93 -14.52 -4.65 -12.07
C GLN A 93 -15.69 -3.72 -11.70
N GLU A 94 -16.80 -3.81 -12.43
CA GLU A 94 -18.05 -3.11 -12.06
C GLU A 94 -18.87 -3.87 -11.00
N ARG A 95 -18.41 -5.05 -10.58
CA ARG A 95 -19.14 -5.95 -9.66
C ARG A 95 -18.27 -6.36 -8.49
N GLY A 96 -18.73 -6.12 -7.27
CA GLY A 96 -17.99 -6.45 -6.06
C GLY A 96 -18.66 -5.79 -4.85
N PRO A 97 -18.06 -5.91 -3.65
CA PRO A 97 -18.51 -5.16 -2.48
C PRO A 97 -18.52 -3.65 -2.81
N ALA A 98 -19.60 -2.95 -2.44
CA ALA A 98 -19.74 -1.51 -2.70
C ALA A 98 -18.54 -0.71 -2.14
N THR A 99 -17.97 -1.17 -1.04
CA THR A 99 -16.77 -0.60 -0.42
C THR A 99 -15.53 -0.68 -1.31
N ALA A 100 -15.34 -1.76 -2.08
CA ALA A 100 -14.24 -1.89 -3.05
C ALA A 100 -14.42 -0.92 -4.22
N LEU A 101 -15.65 -0.84 -4.74
CA LEU A 101 -16.02 0.10 -5.80
C LEU A 101 -15.80 1.55 -5.38
N GLU A 102 -16.13 1.91 -4.14
CA GLU A 102 -15.85 3.24 -3.61
C GLU A 102 -14.34 3.54 -3.57
N GLN A 103 -13.50 2.57 -3.20
CA GLN A 103 -12.04 2.77 -3.18
C GLN A 103 -11.45 3.00 -4.57
N SER A 104 -12.07 2.50 -5.64
CA SER A 104 -11.55 2.69 -7.01
C SER A 104 -11.40 4.17 -7.38
N TRP A 105 -12.33 5.02 -6.94
CA TRP A 105 -12.25 6.47 -7.16
C TRP A 105 -11.13 7.12 -6.36
N ASN A 106 -10.86 6.62 -5.15
CA ASN A 106 -9.76 7.11 -4.30
C ASN A 106 -8.39 6.68 -4.86
N VAL A 107 -8.31 5.50 -5.46
CA VAL A 107 -7.10 5.00 -6.11
C VAL A 107 -6.85 5.74 -7.42
N GLN A 108 -7.88 5.88 -8.26
CA GLN A 108 -7.76 6.57 -9.55
C GLN A 108 -9.06 7.29 -9.91
N PHE A 109 -9.03 8.62 -9.85
CA PHE A 109 -10.06 9.46 -10.43
C PHE A 109 -9.87 9.57 -11.94
N TRP A 110 -10.66 8.81 -12.71
CA TRP A 110 -10.67 8.86 -14.17
C TRP A 110 -12.07 8.56 -14.72
N PRO A 111 -12.55 9.25 -15.78
CA PRO A 111 -11.88 10.29 -16.57
C PRO A 111 -11.96 11.70 -15.96
N ASP A 112 -10.85 12.45 -16.03
CA ASP A 112 -10.80 13.85 -15.56
C ASP A 112 -10.89 14.87 -16.71
N LYS A 113 -12.06 14.93 -17.36
CA LYS A 113 -12.30 15.85 -18.50
C LYS A 113 -12.05 17.33 -18.15
N LYS A 114 -12.15 17.70 -16.87
CA LYS A 114 -12.09 19.08 -16.44
C LYS A 114 -10.74 19.45 -15.82
N ASN A 115 -9.69 18.62 -15.83
CA ASN A 115 -8.44 18.89 -15.09
C ASN A 115 -8.69 19.28 -13.62
N THR A 116 -9.54 18.51 -12.95
CA THR A 116 -9.90 18.65 -11.55
C THR A 116 -8.74 18.27 -10.65
N THR A 117 -7.99 17.22 -10.99
CA THR A 117 -6.79 16.76 -10.30
C THR A 117 -5.74 17.88 -10.27
N GLY A 118 -5.33 18.41 -11.42
CA GLY A 118 -4.28 19.44 -11.46
C GLY A 118 -4.66 20.72 -10.72
N ARG A 119 -5.92 21.19 -10.83
CA ARG A 119 -6.39 22.36 -10.08
C ARG A 119 -6.37 22.14 -8.57
N LYS A 120 -6.86 20.99 -8.10
CA LYS A 120 -6.92 20.69 -6.67
C LYS A 120 -5.55 20.40 -6.10
N MET A 121 -4.68 19.70 -6.83
CA MET A 121 -3.28 19.48 -6.43
C MET A 121 -2.49 20.77 -6.34
N SER A 122 -2.65 21.67 -7.32
CA SER A 122 -2.04 23.01 -7.27
C SER A 122 -2.48 23.82 -6.06
N THR A 123 -3.72 23.63 -5.59
CA THR A 123 -4.24 24.29 -4.38
C THR A 123 -3.72 23.63 -3.12
N LEU A 124 -3.73 22.30 -3.09
CA LEU A 124 -3.37 21.49 -1.92
C LEU A 124 -1.89 21.63 -1.56
N THR A 125 -1.00 21.60 -2.56
CA THR A 125 0.47 21.71 -2.34
C THR A 125 0.92 23.12 -1.97
N LYS A 126 0.12 24.15 -2.27
CA LYS A 126 0.36 25.54 -1.83
C LYS A 126 -0.14 25.82 -0.42
N SER A 127 -0.90 24.91 0.18
CA SER A 127 -1.33 25.03 1.57
C SER A 127 -0.11 24.98 2.49
N ALA A 128 -0.14 25.77 3.57
CA ALA A 128 0.84 25.67 4.66
C ALA A 128 0.60 24.45 5.56
N GLN A 129 -0.51 23.74 5.36
CA GLN A 129 -0.83 22.53 6.11
C GLN A 129 0.13 21.40 5.75
N THR A 130 0.64 20.73 6.79
CA THR A 130 1.29 19.42 6.66
C THR A 130 0.20 18.35 6.59
N TRP A 131 0.23 17.53 5.56
CA TRP A 131 -0.77 16.50 5.33
C TRP A 131 -0.31 15.15 5.90
N SER A 132 -1.18 14.46 6.62
CA SER A 132 -1.04 13.03 6.92
C SER A 132 -1.87 12.19 5.95
N ALA A 133 -1.62 10.89 5.88
CA ALA A 133 -2.43 9.98 5.08
C ALA A 133 -3.93 10.04 5.46
N GLU A 134 -4.24 10.12 6.75
CA GLU A 134 -5.62 10.26 7.23
C GLU A 134 -6.24 11.57 6.78
N ALA A 135 -5.49 12.68 6.86
CA ALA A 135 -5.98 13.97 6.41
C ALA A 135 -6.25 13.97 4.90
N ILE A 136 -5.36 13.38 4.09
CA ILE A 136 -5.54 13.18 2.65
C ILE A 136 -6.78 12.32 2.37
N SER A 137 -7.03 11.26 3.16
CA SER A 137 -8.17 10.37 2.98
C SER A 137 -9.54 11.07 3.09
N THR A 138 -9.59 12.24 3.75
CA THR A 138 -10.79 13.08 3.88
C THR A 138 -10.95 14.13 2.76
N GLN A 139 -9.92 14.30 1.91
CA GLN A 139 -9.95 15.25 0.82
C GLN A 139 -10.70 14.72 -0.40
N SER A 140 -10.81 15.55 -1.43
CA SER A 140 -11.36 15.13 -2.73
C SER A 140 -10.61 13.93 -3.29
N VAL A 141 -11.32 12.92 -3.82
CA VAL A 141 -10.72 11.71 -4.42
C VAL A 141 -9.65 12.01 -5.48
N THR A 142 -9.78 13.16 -6.16
CA THR A 142 -8.85 13.70 -7.16
C THR A 142 -7.45 14.00 -6.63
N VAL A 143 -7.24 14.07 -5.31
CA VAL A 143 -5.93 14.37 -4.68
C VAL A 143 -5.38 13.20 -3.86
N GLN A 144 -6.03 12.02 -3.91
CA GLN A 144 -5.76 10.93 -2.97
C GLN A 144 -4.89 9.79 -3.50
N GLY A 145 -4.84 9.58 -4.82
CA GLY A 145 -4.31 8.34 -5.39
C GLY A 145 -3.34 8.54 -6.55
N LEU A 146 -3.29 7.56 -7.45
CA LEU A 146 -2.31 7.44 -8.53
C LEU A 146 -2.25 8.67 -9.42
N GLY A 147 -3.39 9.29 -9.75
CA GLY A 147 -3.42 10.51 -10.58
C GLY A 147 -2.87 11.75 -9.86
N ALA A 148 -2.94 11.80 -8.52
CA ALA A 148 -2.34 12.86 -7.74
C ALA A 148 -0.81 12.71 -7.67
N LEU A 149 -0.33 11.47 -7.50
CA LEU A 149 1.09 11.13 -7.54
C LEU A 149 1.68 11.36 -8.95
N GLU A 150 0.93 11.03 -10.00
CA GLU A 150 1.30 11.34 -11.39
C GLU A 150 1.50 12.84 -11.58
N TRP A 151 0.53 13.65 -11.12
CA TRP A 151 0.65 15.11 -11.20
C TRP A 151 1.91 15.61 -10.49
N LEU A 152 2.25 15.05 -9.33
CA LEU A 152 3.47 15.42 -8.60
C LEU A 152 4.75 15.10 -9.37
N LEU A 153 4.79 13.97 -10.08
CA LEU A 153 5.97 13.48 -10.79
C LEU A 153 6.16 14.14 -12.17
N TYR A 154 5.08 14.47 -12.88
CA TYR A 154 5.16 14.84 -14.29
C TYR A 154 4.68 16.25 -14.63
N ASP A 155 3.81 16.85 -13.81
CA ASP A 155 3.26 18.16 -14.13
C ASP A 155 4.26 19.28 -13.81
N GLN A 156 4.45 20.22 -14.74
CA GLN A 156 5.37 21.35 -14.59
C GLN A 156 5.00 22.29 -13.43
N ALA A 157 3.72 22.31 -13.03
CA ALA A 157 3.26 23.09 -11.89
C ALA A 157 3.60 22.43 -10.54
N SER A 158 4.06 21.17 -10.54
CA SER A 158 4.54 20.49 -9.34
C SER A 158 5.84 21.10 -8.83
N THR A 159 5.94 21.25 -7.52
CA THR A 159 7.16 21.68 -6.83
C THR A 159 7.80 20.53 -6.04
N LEU A 160 7.49 19.28 -6.39
CA LEU A 160 7.95 18.07 -5.70
C LEU A 160 9.47 18.07 -5.47
N SER A 161 10.26 18.51 -6.45
CA SER A 161 11.72 18.51 -6.37
C SER A 161 12.33 19.66 -5.56
N SER A 162 11.58 20.73 -5.30
CA SER A 162 12.12 21.97 -4.72
C SER A 162 11.44 22.42 -3.42
N ASN A 163 10.27 21.86 -3.09
CA ASN A 163 9.51 22.21 -1.90
C ASN A 163 9.32 20.98 -0.99
N SER A 164 9.87 21.05 0.22
CA SER A 164 9.80 19.97 1.20
C SER A 164 8.38 19.65 1.66
N ASN A 165 7.49 20.64 1.75
CA ASN A 165 6.08 20.40 2.10
C ASN A 165 5.33 19.69 0.97
N THR A 166 5.61 20.05 -0.29
CA THR A 166 5.09 19.33 -1.47
C THR A 166 5.60 17.89 -1.47
N CYS A 167 6.86 17.66 -1.11
CA CYS A 167 7.42 16.32 -0.98
C CYS A 167 6.74 15.51 0.12
N ALA A 168 6.59 16.07 1.33
CA ALA A 168 5.86 15.44 2.42
C ALA A 168 4.41 15.12 2.05
N THR A 169 3.76 16.00 1.28
CA THR A 169 2.43 15.76 0.72
C THR A 169 2.41 14.55 -0.20
N GLY A 170 3.41 14.38 -1.07
CA GLY A 170 3.53 13.21 -1.94
C GLY A 170 3.66 11.91 -1.17
N VAL A 171 4.46 11.89 -0.09
CA VAL A 171 4.58 10.75 0.82
C VAL A 171 3.22 10.42 1.46
N ALA A 172 2.52 11.42 2.00
CA ALA A 172 1.21 11.22 2.61
C ALA A 172 0.14 10.69 1.64
N ILE A 173 0.19 11.12 0.37
CA ILE A 173 -0.69 10.59 -0.68
C ILE A 173 -0.34 9.13 -0.99
N ALA A 174 0.94 8.78 -1.08
CA ALA A 174 1.39 7.40 -1.33
C ALA A 174 1.02 6.45 -0.18
N GLU A 175 1.16 6.89 1.06
CA GLU A 175 0.72 6.15 2.25
C GLU A 175 -0.82 5.98 2.28
N ASN A 176 -1.60 7.03 1.94
CA ASN A 176 -3.05 6.89 1.81
C ASN A 176 -3.43 5.87 0.72
N LEU A 177 -2.71 5.88 -0.41
CA LEU A 177 -2.93 4.92 -1.49
C LEU A 177 -2.65 3.47 -1.03
N ASP A 178 -1.58 3.25 -0.27
CA ASP A 178 -1.29 1.93 0.31
C ASP A 178 -2.39 1.47 1.28
N ASN A 179 -2.85 2.37 2.17
CA ASN A 179 -3.99 2.13 3.04
C ASN A 179 -5.26 1.74 2.25
N LYS A 180 -5.51 2.35 1.08
CA LYS A 180 -6.63 1.97 0.21
C LYS A 180 -6.40 0.60 -0.44
N ALA A 181 -5.19 0.30 -0.86
CA ALA A 181 -4.83 -1.00 -1.42
C ALA A 181 -4.99 -2.12 -0.39
N GLN A 182 -4.67 -1.87 0.88
CA GLN A 182 -4.87 -2.81 1.99
C GLN A 182 -6.35 -3.14 2.17
N ILE A 183 -7.22 -2.12 2.13
CA ILE A 183 -8.68 -2.34 2.18
C ILE A 183 -9.14 -3.22 1.01
N ILE A 184 -8.65 -2.97 -0.21
CA ILE A 184 -9.01 -3.76 -1.40
C ILE A 184 -8.54 -5.22 -1.26
N ALA A 185 -7.31 -5.42 -0.80
CA ALA A 185 -6.71 -6.74 -0.55
C ALA A 185 -7.49 -7.54 0.52
N ASP A 186 -7.90 -6.89 1.61
CA ASP A 186 -8.63 -7.54 2.70
C ASP A 186 -10.07 -7.90 2.34
N LEU A 187 -10.70 -7.17 1.41
CA LEU A 187 -12.04 -7.51 0.92
C LEU A 187 -12.05 -8.88 0.21
N GLY A 188 -10.97 -9.22 -0.51
CA GLY A 188 -10.82 -10.52 -1.17
C GLY A 188 -10.73 -11.71 -0.20
N GLN A 189 -10.50 -11.47 1.09
CA GLN A 189 -10.43 -12.51 2.13
C GLN A 189 -11.79 -12.78 2.80
N LYS A 190 -12.78 -11.90 2.65
CA LYS A 190 -13.98 -11.85 3.52
C LYS A 190 -15.33 -11.99 2.81
N THR A 191 -15.40 -12.33 1.52
CA THR A 191 -16.67 -12.26 0.76
C THR A 191 -17.00 -13.53 -0.01
N ARG A 192 -17.73 -14.50 0.60
CA ARG A 192 -19.12 -14.85 0.27
C ARG A 192 -19.66 -16.03 1.12
N GLY A 193 -19.53 -15.94 2.44
CA GLY A 193 -20.10 -16.94 3.36
C GLY A 193 -21.55 -16.71 3.84
N SER A 194 -22.21 -15.60 3.48
CA SER A 194 -23.58 -15.33 3.98
C SER A 194 -24.48 -14.63 2.96
N ARG A 195 -25.14 -15.42 2.12
CA ARG A 195 -26.49 -15.12 1.66
C ARG A 195 -27.19 -16.39 1.23
#